data_AF-A0A8C7YDE0-F1
#
_entry.id   AF-A0A8C7YDE0-F1
#
_cell.length_a   1.000
_cell.length_b   1.000
_cell.length_c   1.000
_cell.angle_alpha   90.00
_cell.angle_beta   90.00
_cell.angle_gamma   90.00
#
_symmetry.space_group_name_H-M   'P 1'
#
loop_
_entity.id
_entity.type
_entity.pdbx_description
1 polymer ?
#
loop_
_entity_poly.entity_id
_entity_poly.type
_entity_poly.pdbx_seq_one_letter_code
_entity_poly.pdbx_strand_id
1 'polypeptide(L)'
;ERPHLSSEAPPALTCSWAHICQHHDDKLTVTEAAPVNGNPALLRFHYQLSERRAAFWETALSGDSLFLEIPAGALVEGSKEGLTALLEFAEEKLKVNFVFLWFHKSREDRFSIIRTFHYIGFEMVKPGNPMVPARPDLAFMVYSLDDSSSDEE
;
A
#
# COMPACT_ATOMS: atom_id res chain seq x y z
N GLU A 1 31.30 11.50 -49.02
CA GLU A 1 31.50 11.62 -47.56
C GLU A 1 30.15 11.94 -46.92
N ARG A 2 29.71 11.14 -45.94
CA ARG A 2 28.47 11.37 -45.18
C ARG A 2 28.85 11.77 -43.75
N PRO A 3 28.44 12.95 -43.25
CA PRO A 3 28.21 13.15 -41.83
C PRO A 3 26.70 12.92 -41.57
N HIS A 4 26.32 11.86 -40.86
CA HIS A 4 26.25 11.77 -39.40
C HIS A 4 25.28 12.78 -38.76
N LEU A 5 24.10 12.23 -38.44
CA LEU A 5 23.30 12.41 -37.23
C LEU A 5 22.72 13.81 -36.93
N SER A 6 21.41 13.93 -37.10
CA SER A 6 20.54 14.68 -36.19
C SER A 6 19.18 14.00 -36.19
N SER A 7 19.05 12.95 -35.38
CA SER A 7 17.75 12.47 -34.91
C SER A 7 17.48 13.22 -33.61
N GLU A 8 16.90 14.41 -33.76
CA GLU A 8 16.32 15.14 -32.65
C GLU A 8 15.07 14.38 -32.19
N ALA A 9 15.20 13.63 -31.11
CA ALA A 9 14.08 13.14 -30.33
C ALA A 9 14.08 13.92 -29.00
N PRO A 10 12.91 14.40 -28.53
CA PRO A 10 12.83 15.28 -27.38
C PRO A 10 13.31 14.57 -26.10
N PRO A 11 13.77 15.32 -25.08
CA PRO A 11 14.09 14.75 -23.78
C PRO A 11 12.79 14.23 -23.17
N ALA A 12 12.55 12.93 -23.25
CA ALA A 12 11.56 12.27 -22.44
C ALA A 12 12.01 12.41 -20.98
N LEU A 13 11.44 13.43 -20.35
CA LEU A 13 11.19 13.59 -18.92
C LEU A 13 11.98 12.59 -18.06
N THR A 14 13.07 13.11 -17.48
CA THR A 14 13.79 12.52 -16.37
C THR A 14 12.86 12.35 -15.17
N CYS A 15 12.03 11.31 -15.16
CA CYS A 15 11.42 10.78 -13.94
C CYS A 15 12.42 9.83 -13.27
N SER A 16 13.62 10.32 -12.99
CA SER A 16 14.67 9.57 -12.28
C SER A 16 14.66 9.91 -10.81
N TRP A 17 13.63 9.48 -10.10
CA TRP A 17 13.65 9.35 -8.63
C TRP A 17 12.48 8.50 -8.11
N ALA A 18 12.02 7.51 -8.90
CA ALA A 18 11.33 6.39 -8.29
C ALA A 18 12.37 5.61 -7.47
N HIS A 19 12.41 5.84 -6.17
CA HIS A 19 13.26 5.07 -5.27
C HIS A 19 12.70 3.65 -5.24
N ILE A 20 13.44 2.72 -5.85
CA ILE A 20 13.12 1.29 -5.81
C ILE A 20 13.83 0.71 -4.59
N CYS A 21 13.05 0.30 -3.60
CA CYS A 21 13.54 -0.38 -2.39
C CYS A 21 13.16 -1.86 -2.48
N GLN A 22 14.13 -2.74 -2.27
CA GLN A 22 13.94 -4.19 -2.35
C GLN A 22 14.08 -4.80 -0.94
N HIS A 23 13.12 -5.66 -0.56
CA HIS A 23 13.05 -6.25 0.79
C HIS A 23 13.75 -7.62 0.89
N HIS A 24 13.98 -8.09 2.12
CA HIS A 24 14.83 -9.21 2.57
C HIS A 24 14.69 -10.57 1.82
N ASP A 25 13.66 -10.77 1.00
CA ASP A 25 13.46 -12.01 0.22
C ASP A 25 13.55 -11.79 -1.31
N ASP A 26 13.95 -10.60 -1.77
CA ASP A 26 13.96 -10.13 -3.18
C ASP A 26 12.59 -10.16 -3.90
N LYS A 27 11.56 -10.72 -3.26
CA LYS A 27 10.20 -10.84 -3.79
C LYS A 27 9.38 -9.57 -3.68
N LEU A 28 9.65 -8.72 -2.69
CA LEU A 28 8.95 -7.46 -2.52
C LEU A 28 9.76 -6.31 -3.13
N THR A 29 9.21 -5.71 -4.16
CA THR A 29 9.69 -4.47 -4.77
C THR A 29 8.77 -3.34 -4.37
N VAL A 30 9.30 -2.31 -3.70
CA VAL A 30 8.56 -1.10 -3.34
C VAL A 30 9.02 0.02 -4.25
N THR A 31 8.08 0.63 -4.94
CA THR A 31 8.33 1.78 -5.82
C THR A 31 7.64 2.99 -5.24
N GLU A 32 8.40 4.03 -4.92
CA GLU A 32 7.83 5.32 -4.55
C GLU A 32 7.51 6.12 -5.81
N ALA A 33 6.24 6.52 -5.95
CA ALA A 33 5.85 7.51 -6.94
C ALA A 33 6.10 8.90 -6.35
N ALA A 34 6.78 9.72 -7.16
CA ALA A 34 7.08 11.11 -6.89
C ALA A 34 5.91 11.86 -6.23
N PRO A 35 6.04 12.40 -5.00
CA PRO A 35 5.05 13.32 -4.44
C PRO A 35 4.90 14.54 -5.34
N VAL A 36 3.81 14.57 -6.10
CA VAL A 36 3.41 15.73 -6.89
C VAL A 36 2.70 16.72 -5.96
N ASN A 37 3.41 17.77 -5.58
CA ASN A 37 2.84 19.01 -5.02
C ASN A 37 2.00 18.83 -3.74
N GLY A 38 2.65 18.43 -2.63
CA GLY A 38 2.02 18.37 -1.30
C GLY A 38 1.11 17.16 -1.05
N ASN A 39 1.04 16.22 -1.98
CA ASN A 39 0.36 14.95 -1.79
C ASN A 39 1.20 13.96 -0.97
N PRO A 40 0.56 13.05 -0.21
CA PRO A 40 1.26 11.96 0.47
C PRO A 40 2.06 11.10 -0.50
N ALA A 41 3.20 10.57 -0.06
CA ALA A 41 4.05 9.73 -0.90
C ALA A 41 3.30 8.44 -1.25
N LEU A 42 3.05 8.21 -2.54
CA LEU A 42 2.36 7.01 -2.99
C LEU A 42 3.39 5.90 -3.18
N LEU A 43 3.25 4.83 -2.42
CA LEU A 43 4.10 3.65 -2.48
C LEU A 43 3.34 2.52 -3.19
N ARG A 44 3.97 1.96 -4.22
CA ARG A 44 3.48 0.76 -4.88
C ARG A 44 4.32 -0.44 -4.42
N PHE A 45 3.64 -1.38 -3.79
CA PHE A 45 4.21 -2.64 -3.34
C PHE A 45 3.91 -3.72 -4.38
N HIS A 46 4.95 -4.35 -4.89
CA HIS A 46 4.88 -5.45 -5.83
C HIS A 46 5.50 -6.68 -5.19
N TYR A 47 4.66 -7.66 -4.86
CA TYR A 47 5.10 -8.91 -4.25
C TYR A 47 5.05 -10.05 -5.26
N GLN A 48 6.20 -10.60 -5.62
CA GLN A 48 6.33 -11.71 -6.54
C GLN A 48 6.11 -13.04 -5.81
N LEU A 49 4.99 -13.72 -6.09
CA LEU A 49 4.71 -15.04 -5.52
C LEU A 49 5.37 -16.17 -6.31
N SER A 50 5.38 -16.07 -7.64
CA SER A 50 6.06 -17.00 -8.53
C SER A 50 6.43 -16.30 -9.84
N GLU A 51 7.13 -16.96 -10.75
CA GLU A 51 7.54 -16.38 -12.05
C GLU A 51 6.39 -15.80 -12.89
N ARG A 52 5.13 -16.19 -12.60
CA ARG A 52 3.93 -15.76 -13.34
C ARG A 52 2.88 -15.10 -12.46
N ARG A 53 3.09 -15.00 -11.15
CA ARG A 53 2.09 -14.49 -10.21
C ARG A 53 2.69 -13.45 -9.29
N ALA A 54 2.08 -12.28 -9.28
CA ALA A 54 2.41 -11.19 -8.39
C ALA A 54 1.14 -10.61 -7.76
N ALA A 55 1.29 -10.07 -6.55
CA ALA A 55 0.31 -9.22 -5.91
C ALA A 55 0.80 -7.76 -5.96
N PHE A 56 -0.14 -6.84 -6.16
CA PHE A 56 0.13 -5.42 -6.20
C PHE A 56 -0.73 -4.72 -5.16
N TRP A 57 -0.11 -3.79 -4.44
CA TRP A 57 -0.78 -2.95 -3.46
C TRP A 57 -0.36 -1.50 -3.66
N GLU A 58 -1.34 -0.62 -3.71
CA GLU A 58 -1.12 0.82 -3.77
C GLU A 58 -1.42 1.40 -2.40
N THR A 59 -0.44 2.10 -1.85
CA THR A 59 -0.56 2.73 -0.55
C THR A 59 -0.13 4.17 -0.58
N ALA A 60 -0.72 4.98 0.29
CA ALA A 60 -0.28 6.35 0.55
C ALA A 60 0.36 6.42 1.93
N LEU A 61 1.60 6.90 2.00
CA LEU A 61 2.31 7.16 3.23
C LEU A 61 2.01 8.60 3.69
N SER A 62 1.49 8.75 4.90
CA SER A 62 1.17 10.04 5.50
C SER A 62 1.51 10.04 6.99
N GLY A 63 2.59 10.74 7.36
CA GLY A 63 3.13 10.70 8.72
C GLY A 63 3.52 9.28 9.12
N ASP A 64 3.13 8.86 10.31
CA ASP A 64 3.41 7.52 10.85
C ASP A 64 2.31 6.50 10.49
N SER A 65 1.65 6.71 9.35
CA SER A 65 0.51 5.90 8.92
C SER A 65 0.55 5.58 7.43
N LEU A 66 0.27 4.32 7.11
CA LEU A 66 0.18 3.83 5.74
C LEU A 66 -1.28 3.55 5.38
N PHE A 67 -1.77 4.07 4.26
CA PHE A 67 -3.15 3.93 3.82
C PHE A 67 -3.23 3.04 2.59
N LEU A 68 -3.90 1.89 2.70
CA LEU A 68 -4.09 0.88 1.68
C LEU A 68 -5.49 0.93 1.10
N GLU A 69 -5.61 1.07 -0.21
CA GLU A 69 -6.89 0.87 -0.89
C GLU A 69 -7.13 -0.62 -1.14
N ILE A 70 -8.32 -1.13 -0.80
CA ILE A 70 -8.70 -2.48 -1.22
C ILE A 70 -9.27 -2.40 -2.64
N PRO A 71 -8.58 -2.98 -3.65
CA PRO A 71 -9.03 -2.92 -5.04
C PRO A 71 -10.40 -3.56 -5.23
N ALA A 72 -11.16 -3.06 -6.20
CA ALA A 72 -12.47 -3.62 -6.55
C ALA A 72 -12.32 -5.05 -7.09
N GLY A 73 -13.14 -5.97 -6.58
CA GLY A 73 -13.10 -7.39 -6.93
C GLY A 73 -12.51 -8.26 -5.81
N ALA A 74 -12.44 -9.57 -6.08
CA ALA A 74 -11.89 -10.52 -5.11
C ALA A 74 -10.40 -10.25 -4.86
N LEU A 75 -10.00 -10.36 -3.59
CA LEU A 75 -8.58 -10.41 -3.23
C LEU A 75 -7.91 -11.53 -4.01
N VAL A 76 -6.89 -11.19 -4.81
CA VAL A 76 -6.17 -12.16 -5.64
C VAL A 76 -5.52 -13.20 -4.74
N GLU A 77 -5.51 -14.47 -5.16
CA GLU A 77 -4.75 -15.52 -4.47
C GLU A 77 -3.27 -15.10 -4.34
N GLY A 78 -2.74 -15.10 -3.12
CA GLY A 78 -1.41 -14.59 -2.81
C GLY A 78 -1.35 -13.19 -2.20
N SER A 79 -2.51 -12.54 -2.08
CA SER A 79 -2.66 -11.27 -1.35
C SER A 79 -2.24 -11.38 0.11
N LYS A 80 -2.37 -12.54 0.76
CA LYS A 80 -1.99 -12.72 2.17
C LYS A 80 -0.48 -12.58 2.37
N GLU A 81 0.32 -13.33 1.61
CA GLU A 81 1.78 -13.29 1.70
C GLU A 81 2.31 -11.91 1.30
N GLY A 82 1.73 -11.31 0.25
CA GLY A 82 2.08 -9.95 -0.15
C GLY A 82 1.70 -8.90 0.89
N LEU A 83 0.56 -9.08 1.58
CA LEU A 83 0.15 -8.21 2.68
C LEU A 83 1.08 -8.37 3.91
N THR A 84 1.45 -9.60 4.27
CA THR A 84 2.40 -9.84 5.36
C THR A 84 3.74 -9.16 5.07
N ALA A 85 4.30 -9.35 3.88
CA ALA A 85 5.55 -8.69 3.49
C ALA A 85 5.41 -7.14 3.47
N LEU A 86 4.23 -6.62 3.11
CA LEU A 86 3.94 -5.19 3.19
C LEU A 86 3.94 -4.69 4.64
N LEU A 87 3.30 -5.41 5.57
CA LEU A 87 3.27 -5.04 7.00
C LEU A 87 4.67 -5.05 7.61
N GLU A 88 5.46 -6.09 7.33
CA GLU A 88 6.87 -6.18 7.75
C GLU A 88 7.69 -5.00 7.22
N PHE A 89 7.55 -4.68 5.92
CA PHE A 89 8.24 -3.52 5.34
C PHE A 89 7.79 -2.20 5.98
N ALA A 90 6.49 -2.07 6.29
CA ALA A 90 5.95 -0.88 6.93
C ALA A 90 6.57 -0.66 8.31
N GLU A 91 6.72 -1.71 9.11
CA GLU A 91 7.34 -1.66 10.45
C GLU A 91 8.87 -1.47 10.39
N GLU A 92 9.55 -2.25 9.55
CA GLU A 92 11.01 -2.30 9.56
C GLU A 92 11.64 -1.16 8.77
N LYS A 93 11.06 -0.79 7.62
CA LYS A 93 11.64 0.18 6.69
C LYS A 93 10.97 1.54 6.76
N LEU A 94 9.63 1.58 6.80
CA LEU A 94 8.90 2.86 6.87
C LEU A 94 8.77 3.38 8.31
N LYS A 95 8.91 2.51 9.32
CA LYS A 95 8.77 2.86 10.74
C LYS A 95 7.43 3.54 11.05
N VAL A 96 6.37 3.09 10.38
CA VAL A 96 5.01 3.57 10.64
C VAL A 96 4.40 2.79 11.81
N ASN A 97 3.49 3.44 12.54
CA ASN A 97 2.83 2.83 13.70
C ASN A 97 1.49 2.19 13.31
N PHE A 98 0.85 2.70 12.25
CA PHE A 98 -0.49 2.27 11.86
C PHE A 98 -0.58 1.97 10.37
N VAL A 99 -1.28 0.89 10.03
CA VAL A 99 -1.67 0.57 8.67
C VAL A 99 -3.19 0.62 8.58
N PHE A 100 -3.69 1.61 7.86
CA PHE A 100 -5.12 1.74 7.55
C PHE A 100 -5.40 1.07 6.22
N LEU A 101 -6.52 0.36 6.14
CA LEU A 101 -7.11 -0.04 4.88
C LEU A 101 -8.48 0.60 4.70
N TRP A 102 -8.90 0.79 3.46
CA TRP A 102 -10.22 1.35 3.17
C TRP A 102 -10.87 0.75 1.93
N PHE A 103 -12.20 0.75 1.95
CA PHE A 103 -13.04 0.26 0.85
C PHE A 103 -14.42 0.94 0.85
N HIS A 104 -15.08 0.96 -0.30
CA HIS A 104 -16.44 1.50 -0.42
C HIS A 104 -17.48 0.63 0.30
N LYS A 105 -18.35 1.25 1.11
CA LYS A 105 -19.43 0.55 1.84
C LYS A 105 -20.50 -0.07 0.92
N SER A 106 -20.58 0.38 -0.33
CA SER A 106 -21.50 -0.12 -1.35
C SER A 106 -21.07 -1.47 -1.94
N ARG A 107 -19.84 -1.92 -1.66
CA ARG A 107 -19.34 -3.22 -2.13
C ARG A 107 -20.18 -4.39 -1.61
N GLU A 108 -20.53 -5.31 -2.50
CA GLU A 108 -21.24 -6.54 -2.17
C GLU A 108 -20.42 -7.48 -1.28
N ASP A 109 -19.09 -7.49 -1.47
CA ASP A 109 -18.13 -8.33 -0.75
C ASP A 109 -17.61 -7.70 0.56
N ARG A 110 -18.20 -6.58 1.01
CA ARG A 110 -17.79 -5.85 2.23
C ARG A 110 -17.64 -6.73 3.47
N PHE A 111 -18.57 -7.67 3.70
CA PHE A 111 -18.51 -8.54 4.87
C PHE A 111 -17.37 -9.55 4.78
N SER A 112 -17.05 -10.00 3.57
CA SER A 112 -15.91 -10.88 3.32
C SER A 112 -14.60 -10.13 3.54
N ILE A 113 -14.50 -8.89 3.08
CA ILE A 113 -13.32 -8.02 3.32
C ILE A 113 -13.12 -7.84 4.82
N ILE A 114 -14.14 -7.35 5.54
CA ILE A 114 -14.06 -7.12 6.98
C ILE A 114 -13.63 -8.39 7.70
N ARG A 115 -14.28 -9.52 7.40
CA ARG A 115 -13.95 -10.81 8.02
C ARG A 115 -12.49 -11.21 7.77
N THR A 116 -12.03 -11.13 6.52
CA THR A 116 -10.66 -11.51 6.14
C THR A 116 -9.63 -10.69 6.89
N PHE A 117 -9.76 -9.36 6.87
CA PHE A 117 -8.78 -8.48 7.51
C PHE A 117 -8.89 -8.51 9.04
N HIS A 118 -10.08 -8.74 9.58
CA HIS A 118 -10.25 -8.95 11.01
C HIS A 118 -9.51 -10.18 11.51
N TYR A 119 -9.51 -11.29 10.76
CA TYR A 119 -8.70 -12.47 11.09
C TYR A 119 -7.19 -12.23 11.09
N ILE A 120 -6.72 -11.20 10.38
CA ILE A 120 -5.31 -10.81 10.32
C ILE A 120 -4.95 -9.90 11.51
N GLY A 121 -5.94 -9.33 12.19
CA GLY A 121 -5.77 -8.42 13.33
C GLY A 121 -6.20 -6.98 13.03
N PHE A 122 -6.82 -6.70 11.88
CA PHE A 122 -7.36 -5.38 11.63
C PHE A 122 -8.67 -5.14 12.39
N GLU A 123 -8.83 -3.94 12.91
CA GLU A 123 -10.02 -3.51 13.64
C GLU A 123 -10.78 -2.44 12.87
N MET A 124 -12.12 -2.44 12.99
CA MET A 124 -12.94 -1.39 12.38
C MET A 124 -12.68 -0.05 13.04
N VAL A 125 -12.36 0.96 12.24
CA VAL A 125 -12.14 2.33 12.74
C VAL A 125 -13.47 2.94 13.17
N LYS A 126 -13.51 3.51 14.38
CA LYS A 126 -14.69 4.20 14.91
C LYS A 126 -14.99 5.45 14.07
N PRO A 127 -16.27 5.73 13.78
CA PRO A 127 -16.65 6.96 13.09
C PRO A 127 -16.22 8.19 13.89
N GLY A 128 -15.66 9.19 13.21
CA GLY A 128 -15.12 10.40 13.85
C GLY A 128 -13.67 10.28 14.33
N ASN A 129 -12.95 9.19 14.02
CA ASN A 129 -11.53 9.09 14.27
C ASN A 129 -10.76 10.16 13.45
N PRO A 130 -9.93 11.02 14.08
CA PRO A 130 -9.24 12.12 13.41
C PRO A 130 -8.15 11.67 12.41
N MET A 131 -7.69 10.42 12.49
CA MET A 131 -6.65 9.88 11.61
C MET A 131 -7.17 9.46 10.23
N VAL A 132 -8.50 9.32 10.07
CA VAL A 132 -9.11 8.96 8.79
C VAL A 132 -9.99 10.09 8.27
N PRO A 133 -10.05 10.32 6.95
CA PRO A 133 -10.95 11.31 6.38
C PRO A 133 -12.41 11.03 6.76
N ALA A 134 -13.18 12.09 7.03
CA ALA A 134 -14.62 12.01 7.27
C ALA A 134 -15.39 11.69 5.97
N ARG A 135 -15.26 10.45 5.50
CA ARG A 135 -15.84 9.93 4.26
C ARG A 135 -16.90 8.88 4.60
N PRO A 136 -18.19 9.27 4.68
CA PRO A 136 -19.25 8.35 5.11
C PRO A 136 -19.50 7.21 4.11
N ASP A 137 -19.08 7.39 2.85
CA ASP A 137 -19.11 6.41 1.77
C ASP A 137 -18.06 5.29 1.90
N LEU A 138 -17.02 5.53 2.70
CA LEU A 138 -15.90 4.62 2.92
C LEU A 138 -15.97 3.96 4.30
N ALA A 139 -15.51 2.71 4.35
CA ALA A 139 -15.19 2.01 5.58
C ALA A 139 -13.67 1.94 5.73
N PHE A 140 -13.19 2.10 6.96
CA PHE A 140 -11.78 2.05 7.31
C PHE A 140 -11.55 0.95 8.35
N MET A 141 -10.46 0.20 8.20
CA MET A 141 -9.93 -0.69 9.24
C MET A 141 -8.48 -0.31 9.53
N VAL A 142 -8.00 -0.57 10.74
CA VAL A 142 -6.65 -0.21 11.20
C VAL A 142 -5.94 -1.44 11.78
N TYR A 143 -4.64 -1.51 11.54
CA TYR A 143 -3.72 -2.45 12.15
C TYR A 143 -2.61 -1.66 12.83
N SER A 144 -2.44 -1.86 14.14
CA SER A 144 -1.36 -1.25 14.91
C SER A 144 -0.12 -2.12 14.81
N LEU A 145 1.00 -1.55 14.35
CA LEU A 145 2.30 -2.23 14.32
C LEU A 145 3.02 -2.12 15.68
N ASP A 146 2.59 -1.19 16.55
CA ASP A 146 3.22 -0.90 17.85
C ASP A 146 2.72 -1.81 19.02
N ASP A 147 1.77 -2.71 18.78
CA ASP A 147 1.16 -3.51 19.85
C ASP A 147 1.98 -4.78 20.19
N SER A 148 2.86 -4.65 21.19
CA SER A 148 2.77 -5.60 22.30
C SER A 148 1.36 -5.48 22.87
N SER A 149 0.56 -6.54 22.76
CA SER A 149 -0.83 -6.60 23.22
C SER A 149 -1.04 -5.86 24.55
N SER A 150 -1.83 -4.81 24.56
CA SER A 150 -2.61 -4.51 25.77
C SER A 150 -3.82 -5.45 25.80
N ASP A 151 -3.58 -6.67 26.30
CA ASP A 151 -4.60 -7.42 27.04
C ASP A 151 -4.99 -6.60 28.30
N GLU A 152 -6.18 -6.90 28.85
CA GLU A 152 -6.88 -6.30 30.01
C GLU A 152 -7.89 -5.19 29.60
N GLU A 153 -9.21 -5.40 29.66
CA GLU A 153 -10.08 -6.05 30.67
C GLU A 153 -11.41 -6.58 30.09
#